data_AF-A0A7M6UGV3-F1
#
_entry.id   AF-A0A7M6UGV3-F1
#
_cell.length_a   1.000
_cell.length_b   1.000
_cell.length_c   1.000
_cell.angle_alpha   90.00
_cell.angle_beta   90.00
_cell.angle_gamma   90.00
#
_symmetry.space_group_name_H-M   'P 1'
#
loop_
_entity.id
_entity.type
_entity.pdbx_description
1 polymer ?
#
loop_
_entity_poly.entity_id
_entity_poly.type
_entity_poly.pdbx_seq_one_letter_code
_entity_poly.pdbx_strand_id
1 'polypeptide(L)'
;MARLFMQKQWMHLVGLFLVISLESLHEVYGDKKTEKPETSTLPEVKKPLCCARYQRMMNVGHGISGEPIPIDVGYCRSFCPRHFVDDPGDLSRPAVQKCTPNMLCRPRTARLERVSTIEGVKTVEVVETCDCSAGHACRRELYSQALHVGTPFQVEIDVGACVGSCRKYGCRPSKNSTISVRGPNGDEVYQVIEKCRCASICHRMDHMETILDFSGIGVKENMRIADVKPVVKQINVGKCVGTCSGNATETCLLRDRVNPVKCLAGLYSGNQSCTPAKFKVYEYRTRRGMKREIIQITQCACI
;
A
#
# COMPACT_ATOMS: atom_id res chain seq x y z
N MET A 1 30.77 -53.42 22.27
CA MET A 1 30.53 -53.39 23.73
C MET A 1 29.19 -52.68 23.94
N ALA A 2 28.06 -53.40 23.87
CA ALA A 2 27.30 -53.98 25.00
C ALA A 2 26.62 -52.88 25.86
N ARG A 3 25.30 -52.76 26.09
CA ARG A 3 24.04 -53.56 25.92
C ARG A 3 22.85 -52.55 25.91
N LEU A 4 21.85 -52.62 25.02
CA LEU A 4 20.52 -53.30 25.12
C LEU A 4 19.68 -52.90 26.36
N PHE A 5 18.53 -52.21 26.20
CA PHE A 5 17.15 -52.71 25.91
C PHE A 5 16.37 -53.19 27.14
N MET A 6 15.19 -52.60 27.42
CA MET A 6 13.92 -53.22 27.90
C MET A 6 12.92 -52.08 28.25
N GLN A 7 11.81 -51.87 27.52
CA GLN A 7 10.56 -52.66 27.46
C GLN A 7 9.66 -52.41 28.70
N LYS A 8 8.71 -51.48 28.61
CA LYS A 8 7.26 -51.69 28.44
C LYS A 8 6.64 -52.64 29.47
N GLN A 9 5.59 -52.13 30.13
CA GLN A 9 4.37 -52.86 30.60
C GLN A 9 4.26 -53.11 32.11
N TRP A 10 3.50 -52.24 32.79
CA TRP A 10 2.62 -52.62 33.90
C TRP A 10 1.37 -51.73 33.89
N MET A 11 0.35 -52.22 33.21
CA MET A 11 -1.06 -51.87 33.41
C MET A 11 -1.59 -52.62 34.64
N HIS A 12 -2.69 -52.12 35.20
CA HIS A 12 -3.58 -52.73 36.22
C HIS A 12 -3.31 -52.37 37.68
N LEU A 13 -4.00 -51.32 38.13
CA LEU A 13 -4.49 -50.99 39.48
C LEU A 13 -5.05 -49.58 39.28
N VAL A 14 -6.32 -49.34 38.99
CA VAL A 14 -7.42 -49.38 39.95
C VAL A 14 -8.72 -49.39 39.13
N GLY A 15 -9.41 -50.51 39.13
CA GLY A 15 -10.76 -50.66 38.60
C GLY A 15 -11.45 -51.76 39.37
N LEU A 16 -12.11 -51.40 40.48
CA LEU A 16 -13.05 -52.26 41.19
C LEU A 16 -13.75 -51.48 42.32
N PHE A 17 -14.82 -50.78 41.97
CA PHE A 17 -16.01 -50.70 42.83
C PHE A 17 -17.23 -50.79 41.89
N LEU A 18 -17.65 -52.03 41.69
CA LEU A 18 -18.87 -52.41 40.99
C LEU A 18 -20.08 -52.24 41.93
N VAL A 19 -21.13 -51.63 41.39
CA VAL A 19 -22.53 -52.14 41.34
C VAL A 19 -23.20 -52.52 42.65
N ILE A 20 -24.26 -51.79 43.06
CA ILE A 20 -25.47 -52.36 43.67
C ILE A 20 -26.74 -51.59 43.20
N SER A 21 -27.58 -52.34 42.45
CA SER A 21 -29.05 -52.36 42.30
C SER A 21 -29.93 -51.17 41.86
N LEU A 22 -30.66 -51.43 40.76
CA LEU A 22 -31.99 -50.93 40.41
C LEU A 22 -33.03 -51.23 41.50
N GLU A 23 -34.02 -50.34 41.67
CA GLU A 23 -35.47 -50.59 41.44
C GLU A 23 -36.32 -49.49 42.07
N SER A 24 -37.15 -48.82 41.25
CA SER A 24 -38.50 -48.31 41.57
C SER A 24 -39.07 -47.64 40.31
N LEU A 25 -39.87 -48.42 39.57
CA LEU A 25 -40.70 -47.99 38.44
C LEU A 25 -42.16 -48.19 38.86
N HIS A 26 -42.97 -47.13 38.77
CA HIS A 26 -44.43 -47.04 38.54
C HIS A 26 -44.93 -45.76 39.21
N GLU A 27 -45.82 -44.94 38.67
CA GLU A 27 -46.56 -44.84 37.41
C GLU A 27 -47.29 -43.50 37.57
N VAL A 28 -47.41 -42.64 36.56
CA VAL A 28 -48.70 -42.04 36.14
C VAL A 28 -48.49 -41.49 34.73
N TYR A 29 -49.20 -42.14 33.82
CA TYR A 29 -49.39 -41.84 32.42
C TYR A 29 -50.12 -40.50 32.22
N GLY A 30 -49.64 -39.68 31.29
CA GLY A 30 -50.23 -38.40 30.92
C GLY A 30 -49.75 -37.95 29.54
N ASP A 31 -50.21 -38.68 28.53
CA ASP A 31 -49.94 -38.48 27.10
C ASP A 31 -50.34 -37.07 26.62
N LYS A 32 -49.35 -36.24 26.23
CA LYS A 32 -49.55 -35.05 25.39
C LYS A 32 -48.36 -34.88 24.43
N LYS A 33 -48.56 -35.44 23.23
CA LYS A 33 -48.05 -35.05 21.91
C LYS A 33 -46.73 -34.25 21.86
N THR A 34 -45.73 -34.95 21.36
CA THR A 34 -44.48 -34.46 20.78
C THR A 34 -44.73 -33.40 19.70
N GLU A 35 -44.25 -32.17 19.92
CA GLU A 35 -43.83 -31.27 18.85
C GLU A 35 -42.49 -30.67 19.27
N LYS A 36 -41.42 -31.26 18.72
CA LYS A 36 -40.05 -30.79 18.91
C LYS A 36 -39.94 -29.47 18.13
N PRO A 37 -39.46 -28.36 18.72
CA PRO A 37 -39.23 -27.16 17.93
C PRO A 37 -38.12 -27.48 16.93
N GLU A 38 -38.49 -27.47 15.66
CA GLU A 38 -37.55 -27.40 14.55
C GLU A 38 -36.63 -26.22 14.83
N THR A 39 -35.37 -26.52 15.09
CA THR A 39 -34.30 -25.54 15.04
C THR A 39 -34.21 -25.13 13.57
N SER A 40 -34.97 -24.10 13.20
CA SER A 40 -34.80 -23.41 11.95
C SER A 40 -33.39 -22.81 11.97
N THR A 41 -32.47 -23.51 11.32
CA THR A 41 -31.24 -22.91 10.83
C THR A 41 -31.65 -21.75 9.94
N LEU A 42 -31.73 -20.56 10.54
CA LEU A 42 -31.78 -19.31 9.81
C LEU A 42 -30.60 -19.36 8.82
N PRO A 43 -30.82 -19.18 7.51
CA PRO A 43 -29.71 -19.06 6.60
C PRO A 43 -28.86 -17.90 7.11
N GLU A 44 -27.58 -18.17 7.37
CA GLU A 44 -26.59 -17.16 7.67
C GLU A 44 -26.66 -16.15 6.52
N VAL A 45 -27.36 -15.04 6.73
CA VAL A 45 -27.50 -13.98 5.73
C VAL A 45 -26.10 -13.44 5.56
N LYS A 46 -25.38 -13.99 4.58
CA LYS A 46 -24.10 -13.46 4.13
C LYS A 46 -24.37 -12.01 3.77
N LYS A 47 -24.03 -11.11 4.68
CA LYS A 47 -24.23 -9.67 4.50
C LYS A 47 -23.65 -9.33 3.12
N PRO A 48 -24.38 -8.59 2.27
CA PRO A 48 -23.84 -8.19 0.99
C PRO A 48 -22.48 -7.52 1.21
N LEU A 49 -21.47 -7.90 0.43
CA LEU A 49 -20.20 -7.21 0.45
C LEU A 49 -20.38 -5.97 -0.43
N CYS A 50 -20.59 -4.80 0.17
CA CYS A 50 -20.62 -3.55 -0.58
C CYS A 50 -19.30 -2.80 -0.44
N CYS A 51 -18.97 -1.95 -1.40
CA CYS A 51 -17.94 -0.92 -1.27
C CYS A 51 -18.61 0.45 -1.25
N ALA A 52 -18.33 1.22 -0.21
CA ALA A 52 -18.89 2.55 -0.02
C ALA A 52 -17.87 3.49 0.61
N ARG A 53 -18.04 4.78 0.31
CA ARG A 53 -17.31 5.87 0.97
C ARG A 53 -17.94 6.17 2.33
N TYR A 54 -17.10 6.26 3.34
CA TYR A 54 -17.46 6.68 4.69
C TYR A 54 -16.78 8.00 5.02
N GLN A 55 -17.44 8.82 5.82
CA GLN A 55 -16.91 10.09 6.27
C GLN A 55 -15.77 9.88 7.27
N ARG A 56 -14.71 10.68 7.13
CA ARG A 56 -13.61 10.79 8.09
C ARG A 56 -13.17 12.23 8.15
N MET A 57 -13.52 12.90 9.25
CA MET A 57 -13.09 14.27 9.50
C MET A 57 -11.61 14.29 9.85
N MET A 58 -10.86 15.16 9.18
CA MET A 58 -9.46 15.45 9.44
C MET A 58 -9.31 16.95 9.67
N ASN A 59 -8.60 17.33 10.72
CA ASN A 59 -8.25 18.73 10.97
C ASN A 59 -7.00 19.07 10.16
N VAL A 60 -7.13 20.02 9.24
CA VAL A 60 -6.05 20.38 8.29
C VAL A 60 -5.16 21.50 8.84
N GLY A 61 -5.71 22.34 9.70
CA GLY A 61 -5.02 23.45 10.36
C GLY A 61 -6.02 24.35 11.04
N HIS A 62 -5.62 25.58 11.36
CA HIS A 62 -6.49 26.58 11.96
C HIS A 62 -6.84 27.69 10.96
N GLY A 63 -8.07 28.18 11.03
CA GLY A 63 -8.53 29.35 10.30
C GLY A 63 -8.07 30.65 10.96
N ILE A 64 -8.41 31.79 10.34
CA ILE A 64 -8.05 33.13 10.85
C ILE A 64 -8.63 33.41 12.25
N SER A 65 -9.73 32.75 12.61
CA SER A 65 -10.34 32.81 13.94
C SER A 65 -9.61 31.97 15.00
N GLY A 66 -8.59 31.20 14.61
CA GLY A 66 -7.92 30.23 15.47
C GLY A 66 -8.68 28.91 15.63
N GLU A 67 -9.84 28.74 14.99
CA GLU A 67 -10.60 27.50 15.03
C GLU A 67 -10.02 26.44 14.07
N PRO A 68 -10.02 25.14 14.45
CA PRO A 68 -9.60 24.09 13.54
C PRO A 68 -10.54 24.01 12.33
N ILE A 69 -9.99 23.76 11.14
CA ILE A 69 -10.74 23.56 9.90
C ILE A 69 -10.90 22.05 9.69
N PRO A 70 -12.08 21.46 9.98
CA PRO A 70 -12.34 20.05 9.76
C PRO A 70 -12.76 19.81 8.31
N ILE A 71 -12.15 18.81 7.65
CA ILE A 71 -12.50 18.40 6.28
C ILE A 71 -12.80 16.92 6.27
N ASP A 72 -13.90 16.54 5.61
CA ASP A 72 -14.23 15.15 5.36
C ASP A 72 -13.36 14.60 4.22
N VAL A 73 -12.20 14.02 4.56
CA VAL A 73 -11.31 13.40 3.57
C VAL A 73 -11.88 12.10 3.01
N GLY A 74 -12.85 11.51 3.70
CA GLY A 74 -13.44 10.23 3.34
C GLY A 74 -12.46 9.05 3.39
N TYR A 75 -13.02 7.85 3.29
CA TYR A 75 -12.29 6.61 3.07
C TYR A 75 -13.23 5.49 2.60
N CYS A 76 -12.68 4.46 1.96
CA CYS A 76 -13.46 3.35 1.43
C CYS A 76 -13.52 2.18 2.41
N ARG A 77 -14.70 1.58 2.56
CA ARG A 77 -14.91 0.37 3.36
C ARG A 77 -15.77 -0.65 2.63
N SER A 78 -15.40 -1.92 2.80
CA SER A 78 -16.16 -3.07 2.31
C SER A 78 -17.34 -3.41 3.25
N PHE A 79 -18.22 -2.44 3.50
CA PHE A 79 -19.38 -2.58 4.37
C PHE A 79 -20.57 -1.80 3.78
N CYS A 80 -21.77 -2.37 3.82
CA CYS A 80 -22.97 -1.68 3.35
C CYS A 80 -23.52 -0.74 4.43
N PRO A 81 -23.84 0.52 4.10
CA PRO A 81 -24.59 1.40 5.01
C PRO A 81 -25.96 0.81 5.38
N ARG A 82 -26.44 1.07 6.60
CA ARG A 82 -27.71 0.52 7.13
C ARG A 82 -28.96 0.92 6.32
N HIS A 83 -28.90 1.99 5.51
CA HIS A 83 -30.02 2.53 4.73
C HIS A 83 -29.95 2.22 3.22
N PHE A 84 -29.25 1.15 2.84
CA PHE A 84 -29.00 0.75 1.44
C PHE A 84 -30.19 0.09 0.73
N VAL A 85 -31.43 0.21 1.23
CA VAL A 85 -32.58 -0.23 0.44
C VAL A 85 -32.74 0.76 -0.72
N ASP A 86 -32.65 0.22 -1.94
CA ASP A 86 -32.54 0.92 -3.22
C ASP A 86 -33.48 2.14 -3.33
N ASP A 87 -32.93 3.34 -3.22
CA ASP A 87 -33.62 4.58 -3.62
C ASP A 87 -32.73 5.31 -4.66
N PRO A 88 -33.02 5.16 -5.96
CA PRO A 88 -32.16 5.62 -7.06
C PRO A 88 -32.17 7.15 -7.27
N GLY A 89 -32.82 7.93 -6.39
CA GLY A 89 -33.04 9.37 -6.57
C GLY A 89 -32.29 10.31 -5.62
N ASP A 90 -31.59 9.83 -4.60
CA ASP A 90 -30.99 10.70 -3.58
C ASP A 90 -29.48 10.93 -3.82
N LEU A 91 -29.14 12.08 -4.42
CA LEU A 91 -27.76 12.55 -4.66
C LEU A 91 -26.94 12.74 -3.35
N SER A 92 -27.59 12.71 -2.19
CA SER A 92 -26.97 12.89 -0.87
C SER A 92 -26.41 11.59 -0.29
N ARG A 93 -26.70 10.44 -0.91
CA ARG A 93 -26.26 9.12 -0.41
C ARG A 93 -24.98 8.67 -1.09
N PRO A 94 -24.04 8.05 -0.35
CA PRO A 94 -22.81 7.55 -0.96
C PRO A 94 -23.15 6.49 -2.00
N ALA A 95 -22.62 6.62 -3.22
CA ALA A 95 -22.74 5.59 -4.24
C ALA A 95 -22.21 4.25 -3.68
N VAL A 96 -23.11 3.28 -3.51
CA VAL A 96 -22.78 1.97 -2.96
C VAL A 96 -22.68 0.97 -4.11
N GLN A 97 -21.53 0.31 -4.21
CA GLN A 97 -21.32 -0.73 -5.21
C GLN A 97 -21.40 -2.12 -4.56
N LYS A 98 -22.22 -3.02 -5.13
CA LYS A 98 -22.26 -4.43 -4.72
C LYS A 98 -21.02 -5.13 -5.26
N CYS A 99 -20.32 -5.86 -4.42
CA CYS A 99 -19.06 -6.53 -4.72
C CYS A 99 -19.16 -8.03 -4.50
N THR A 100 -18.38 -8.78 -5.26
CA THR A 100 -18.28 -10.23 -5.04
C THR A 100 -17.38 -10.52 -3.84
N PRO A 101 -17.58 -11.64 -3.14
CA PRO A 101 -16.62 -12.13 -2.15
C PRO A 101 -15.22 -12.22 -2.79
N ASN A 102 -14.20 -11.67 -2.13
CA ASN A 102 -12.79 -11.56 -2.57
C ASN A 102 -12.40 -10.32 -3.40
N MET A 103 -13.29 -9.35 -3.59
CA MET A 103 -12.92 -8.04 -4.12
C MET A 103 -12.40 -7.11 -3.01
N LEU A 104 -11.42 -6.28 -3.35
CA LEU A 104 -10.90 -5.24 -2.46
C LEU A 104 -11.58 -3.90 -2.77
N CYS A 105 -12.22 -3.33 -1.76
CA CYS A 105 -12.81 -2.00 -1.81
C CYS A 105 -11.73 -0.93 -1.69
N ARG A 106 -11.67 0.00 -2.65
CA ARG A 106 -10.65 1.06 -2.68
C ARG A 106 -11.18 2.36 -3.30
N PRO A 107 -10.46 3.48 -3.13
CA PRO A 107 -10.76 4.72 -3.84
C PRO A 107 -10.64 4.57 -5.36
N ARG A 108 -11.56 5.20 -6.10
CA ARG A 108 -11.54 5.28 -7.57
C ARG A 108 -11.34 6.69 -8.09
N THR A 109 -12.03 7.65 -7.47
CA THR A 109 -11.82 9.07 -7.74
C THR A 109 -11.57 9.81 -6.44
N ALA A 110 -10.77 10.86 -6.53
CA ALA A 110 -10.56 11.83 -5.47
C ALA A 110 -10.46 13.23 -6.07
N ARG A 111 -10.61 14.25 -5.23
CA ARG A 111 -10.32 15.63 -5.58
C ARG A 111 -9.22 16.18 -4.69
N LEU A 112 -8.36 17.02 -5.23
CA LEU A 112 -7.38 17.77 -4.45
C LEU A 112 -8.01 19.09 -3.99
N GLU A 113 -8.31 19.16 -2.70
CA GLU A 113 -8.91 20.32 -2.06
C GLU A 113 -7.83 21.23 -1.48
N ARG A 114 -7.86 22.52 -1.83
CA ARG A 114 -6.91 23.53 -1.37
C ARG A 114 -7.53 24.31 -0.23
N VAL A 115 -6.85 24.34 0.90
CA VAL A 115 -7.35 24.87 2.17
C VAL A 115 -6.41 25.96 2.65
N SER A 116 -6.91 27.18 2.77
CA SER A 116 -6.14 28.28 3.35
C SER A 116 -6.18 28.17 4.87
N THR A 117 -5.03 27.97 5.48
CA THR A 117 -4.85 27.97 6.94
C THR A 117 -3.94 29.14 7.35
N ILE A 118 -3.90 29.48 8.63
CA ILE A 118 -2.95 30.48 9.16
C ILE A 118 -1.49 30.08 8.95
N GLU A 119 -1.20 28.79 8.79
CA GLU A 119 0.13 28.25 8.52
C GLU A 119 0.46 28.25 7.02
N GLY A 120 -0.48 28.66 6.17
CA GLY A 120 -0.36 28.65 4.72
C GLY A 120 -1.41 27.76 4.03
N VAL A 121 -1.32 27.66 2.70
CA VAL A 121 -2.22 26.84 1.90
C VAL A 121 -1.79 25.37 1.97
N LYS A 122 -2.70 24.51 2.38
CA LYS A 122 -2.52 23.06 2.41
C LYS A 122 -3.39 22.40 1.34
N THR A 123 -2.85 21.41 0.65
CA THR A 123 -3.61 20.60 -0.32
C THR A 123 -3.89 19.24 0.30
N VAL A 124 -5.15 18.84 0.30
CA VAL A 124 -5.61 17.57 0.89
C VAL A 124 -6.38 16.78 -0.15
N GLU A 125 -6.12 15.48 -0.21
CA GLU A 125 -6.87 14.57 -1.06
C GLU A 125 -8.17 14.15 -0.38
N VAL A 126 -9.29 14.39 -1.05
CA VAL A 126 -10.63 14.00 -0.61
C VAL A 126 -11.13 12.90 -1.54
N VAL A 127 -11.31 11.69 -1.00
CA VAL A 127 -11.91 10.58 -1.76
C VAL A 127 -13.34 10.96 -2.12
N GLU A 128 -13.75 10.76 -3.36
CA GLU A 128 -15.12 11.03 -3.82
C GLU A 128 -15.89 9.73 -4.03
N THR A 129 -15.28 8.76 -4.71
CA THR A 129 -15.92 7.47 -5.03
C THR A 129 -15.04 6.29 -4.66
N CYS A 130 -15.69 5.17 -4.37
CA CYS A 130 -15.07 3.90 -4.05
C CYS A 130 -15.54 2.84 -5.04
N ASP A 131 -14.64 1.92 -5.40
CA ASP A 131 -14.93 0.83 -6.34
C ASP A 131 -14.28 -0.47 -5.84
N CYS A 132 -14.85 -1.57 -6.29
CA CYS A 132 -14.35 -2.91 -6.05
C CYS A 132 -13.39 -3.35 -7.15
N SER A 133 -12.13 -3.52 -6.75
CA SER A 133 -11.10 -4.10 -7.59
C SER A 133 -10.99 -5.60 -7.32
N ALA A 134 -11.02 -6.39 -8.38
CA ALA A 134 -10.78 -7.82 -8.27
C ALA A 134 -9.30 -8.10 -7.96
N GLY A 135 -9.07 -9.05 -7.04
CA GLY A 135 -7.73 -9.46 -6.59
C GLY A 135 -6.96 -10.27 -7.64
N HIS A 136 -6.66 -9.65 -8.79
CA HIS A 136 -5.86 -10.26 -9.85
C HIS A 136 -4.35 -10.20 -9.55
N ALA A 137 -3.54 -10.67 -10.51
CA ALA A 137 -2.11 -10.41 -10.52
C ALA A 137 -1.83 -8.89 -10.47
N CYS A 138 -0.72 -8.51 -9.83
CA CYS A 138 -0.32 -7.12 -9.68
C CYS A 138 -0.30 -6.36 -11.01
N ARG A 139 -1.13 -5.31 -11.10
CA ARG A 139 -1.26 -4.45 -12.27
C ARG A 139 -1.55 -3.01 -11.85
N ARG A 140 -1.37 -2.09 -12.79
CA ARG A 140 -1.85 -0.72 -12.66
C ARG A 140 -3.35 -0.70 -12.95
N GLU A 141 -4.10 -0.03 -12.11
CA GLU A 141 -5.51 0.29 -12.36
C GLU A 141 -5.74 1.79 -12.28
N LEU A 142 -6.84 2.25 -12.87
CA LEU A 142 -7.24 3.66 -12.92
C LEU A 142 -7.43 4.21 -11.50
N TYR A 143 -6.89 5.39 -11.24
CA TYR A 143 -7.21 6.19 -10.06
C TYR A 143 -7.17 7.66 -10.46
N SER A 144 -8.34 8.28 -10.50
CA SER A 144 -8.46 9.65 -10.99
C SER A 144 -8.40 10.68 -9.86
N GLN A 145 -7.75 11.80 -10.12
CA GLN A 145 -7.73 12.97 -9.24
C GLN A 145 -8.25 14.21 -9.98
N ALA A 146 -9.29 14.85 -9.43
CA ALA A 146 -9.76 16.16 -9.86
C ALA A 146 -8.89 17.27 -9.25
N LEU A 147 -8.30 18.09 -10.11
CA LEU A 147 -7.44 19.21 -9.77
C LEU A 147 -8.19 20.53 -9.92
N HIS A 148 -7.76 21.54 -9.17
CA HIS A 148 -8.22 22.93 -9.28
C HIS A 148 -9.76 23.10 -9.29
N VAL A 149 -10.46 22.28 -8.50
CA VAL A 149 -11.92 22.27 -8.41
C VAL A 149 -12.47 23.66 -8.10
N GLY A 150 -13.48 24.11 -8.85
CA GLY A 150 -14.08 25.43 -8.69
C GLY A 150 -13.35 26.57 -9.40
N THR A 151 -12.37 26.26 -10.27
CA THR A 151 -11.68 27.24 -11.11
C THR A 151 -11.82 26.89 -12.59
N PRO A 152 -11.55 27.82 -13.52
CA PRO A 152 -11.50 27.53 -14.96
C PRO A 152 -10.44 26.50 -15.37
N PHE A 153 -9.49 26.19 -14.48
CA PHE A 153 -8.41 25.22 -14.70
C PHE A 153 -8.75 23.81 -14.17
N GLN A 154 -10.01 23.57 -13.81
CA GLN A 154 -10.43 22.27 -13.31
C GLN A 154 -10.20 21.18 -14.35
N VAL A 155 -9.51 20.11 -13.95
CA VAL A 155 -9.19 18.97 -14.81
C VAL A 155 -9.12 17.69 -13.99
N GLU A 156 -9.46 16.57 -14.59
CA GLU A 156 -9.31 15.24 -14.00
C GLU A 156 -8.11 14.53 -14.62
N ILE A 157 -7.23 13.98 -13.79
CA ILE A 157 -6.04 13.25 -14.21
C ILE A 157 -6.02 11.83 -13.67
N ASP A 158 -5.54 10.86 -14.45
CA ASP A 158 -5.31 9.50 -13.97
C ASP A 158 -3.91 9.34 -13.38
N VAL A 159 -3.81 9.41 -12.06
CA VAL A 159 -2.56 9.14 -11.33
C VAL A 159 -2.24 7.64 -11.26
N GLY A 160 -3.27 6.80 -11.34
CA GLY A 160 -3.17 5.35 -11.27
C GLY A 160 -2.91 4.81 -9.86
N ALA A 161 -3.19 3.52 -9.67
CA ALA A 161 -2.90 2.78 -8.44
C ALA A 161 -2.37 1.38 -8.76
N CYS A 162 -1.41 0.91 -7.98
CA CYS A 162 -0.92 -0.47 -8.09
C CYS A 162 -1.75 -1.41 -7.23
N VAL A 163 -2.49 -2.31 -7.88
CA VAL A 163 -3.43 -3.21 -7.21
C VAL A 163 -3.25 -4.64 -7.70
N GLY A 164 -3.51 -5.56 -6.79
CA GLY A 164 -3.40 -6.99 -7.01
C GLY A 164 -2.52 -7.66 -5.97
N SER A 165 -2.48 -8.98 -6.03
CA SER A 165 -1.80 -9.81 -5.05
C SER A 165 -0.45 -10.28 -5.57
N CYS A 166 0.50 -10.39 -4.66
CA CYS A 166 1.86 -10.87 -4.91
C CYS A 166 2.21 -11.90 -3.84
N ARG A 167 2.92 -12.98 -4.20
CA ARG A 167 3.16 -14.12 -3.29
C ARG A 167 3.97 -13.74 -2.04
N LYS A 168 5.13 -13.12 -2.23
CA LYS A 168 6.09 -12.77 -1.17
C LYS A 168 6.28 -11.25 -1.00
N TYR A 169 5.72 -10.46 -1.91
CA TYR A 169 6.03 -9.05 -2.09
C TYR A 169 4.74 -8.23 -2.12
N GLY A 170 4.85 -6.90 -2.18
CA GLY A 170 3.72 -6.01 -2.42
C GLY A 170 3.60 -5.66 -3.90
N CYS A 171 2.39 -5.33 -4.36
CA CYS A 171 2.20 -4.71 -5.67
C CYS A 171 2.63 -3.23 -5.57
N ARG A 172 3.69 -2.84 -6.27
CA ARG A 172 4.31 -1.51 -6.14
C ARG A 172 4.61 -0.87 -7.50
N PRO A 173 4.73 0.46 -7.58
CA PRO A 173 5.12 1.14 -8.80
C PRO A 173 6.53 0.72 -9.25
N SER A 174 6.65 0.35 -10.52
CA SER A 174 7.93 0.03 -11.16
C SER A 174 8.45 1.14 -12.05
N LYS A 175 7.57 2.04 -12.50
CA LYS A 175 7.92 3.21 -13.30
C LYS A 175 6.87 4.29 -13.08
N ASN A 176 7.33 5.51 -12.83
CA ASN A 176 6.50 6.69 -12.81
C ASN A 176 6.81 7.56 -14.03
N SER A 177 5.81 8.29 -14.50
CA SER A 177 5.94 9.35 -15.48
C SER A 177 5.41 10.66 -14.89
N THR A 178 5.52 11.73 -15.65
CA THR A 178 5.04 13.06 -15.24
C THR A 178 4.16 13.62 -16.32
N ILE A 179 3.08 14.28 -15.92
CA ILE A 179 2.20 15.04 -16.82
C ILE A 179 2.24 16.52 -16.42
N SER A 180 2.17 17.40 -17.41
CA SER A 180 2.04 18.85 -17.20
C SER A 180 0.59 19.25 -17.31
N VAL A 181 0.09 20.00 -16.34
CA VAL A 181 -1.30 20.47 -16.27
C VAL A 181 -1.29 21.99 -16.12
N ARG A 182 -2.12 22.67 -16.91
CA ARG A 182 -2.33 24.12 -16.78
C ARG A 182 -3.04 24.42 -15.47
N GLY A 183 -2.35 25.08 -14.55
CA GLY A 183 -2.89 25.53 -13.28
C GLY A 183 -3.12 27.05 -13.25
N PRO A 184 -3.75 27.55 -12.17
CA PRO A 184 -4.01 28.98 -11.98
C PRO A 184 -2.74 29.83 -11.84
N ASN A 185 -1.61 29.22 -11.48
CA ASN A 185 -0.31 29.88 -11.34
C ASN A 185 0.68 29.50 -12.45
N GLY A 186 0.19 28.94 -13.56
CA GLY A 186 1.01 28.38 -14.65
C GLY A 186 1.00 26.85 -14.68
N ASP A 187 1.87 26.27 -15.49
CA ASP A 187 1.94 24.83 -15.68
C ASP A 187 2.51 24.13 -14.43
N GLU A 188 1.76 23.18 -13.89
CA GLU A 188 2.12 22.36 -12.74
C GLU A 188 2.39 20.91 -13.19
N VAL A 189 3.39 20.26 -12.58
CA VAL A 189 3.81 18.89 -12.95
C VAL A 189 3.35 17.88 -11.90
N TYR A 190 2.60 16.88 -12.35
CA TYR A 190 2.07 15.81 -11.50
C TYR A 190 2.75 14.48 -11.82
N GLN A 191 3.12 13.73 -10.78
CA GLN A 191 3.65 12.38 -10.95
C GLN A 191 2.50 11.38 -11.09
N VAL A 192 2.59 10.52 -12.11
CA VAL A 192 1.62 9.44 -12.34
C VAL A 192 2.34 8.10 -12.40
N ILE A 193 1.69 7.06 -11.92
CA ILE A 193 2.19 5.69 -12.03
C ILE A 193 2.05 5.27 -13.49
N GLU A 194 3.07 4.70 -14.10
CA GLU A 194 3.00 4.16 -15.47
C GLU A 194 2.89 2.63 -15.44
N LYS A 195 3.67 1.98 -14.58
CA LYS A 195 3.75 0.52 -14.48
C LYS A 195 3.86 0.05 -13.04
N CYS A 196 3.34 -1.14 -12.77
CA CYS A 196 3.38 -1.80 -11.46
C CYS A 196 4.01 -3.19 -11.58
N ARG A 197 4.66 -3.64 -10.51
CA ARG A 197 5.19 -5.01 -10.40
C ARG A 197 5.22 -5.49 -8.95
N CYS A 198 5.36 -6.80 -8.76
CA CYS A 198 5.64 -7.36 -7.45
C CYS A 198 7.06 -7.00 -7.02
N ALA A 199 7.19 -6.23 -5.93
CA ALA A 199 8.48 -5.78 -5.43
C ALA A 199 8.52 -5.75 -3.89
N SER A 200 9.72 -5.95 -3.35
CA SER A 200 10.02 -5.75 -1.92
C SER A 200 9.76 -4.31 -1.48
N ILE A 201 9.76 -4.06 -0.17
CA ILE A 201 9.51 -2.71 0.38
C ILE A 201 10.56 -1.71 -0.11
N CYS A 202 11.83 -2.11 -0.12
CA CYS A 202 12.90 -1.42 -0.83
C CYS A 202 13.14 -2.08 -2.19
N HIS A 203 12.96 -1.34 -3.27
CA HIS A 203 13.12 -1.87 -4.62
C HIS A 203 13.63 -0.82 -5.61
N ARG A 204 14.16 -1.30 -6.73
CA ARG A 204 14.55 -0.45 -7.86
C ARG A 204 13.30 -0.05 -8.65
N MET A 205 13.13 1.22 -8.92
CA MET A 205 12.17 1.77 -9.87
C MET A 205 12.89 2.22 -11.14
N ASP A 206 12.26 2.09 -12.29
CA ASP A 206 12.83 2.54 -13.57
C ASP A 206 12.92 4.06 -13.62
N HIS A 207 14.07 4.54 -14.07
CA HIS A 207 14.34 5.97 -14.29
C HIS A 207 15.23 6.07 -15.52
N MET A 208 14.72 6.73 -16.57
CA MET A 208 15.40 6.83 -17.86
C MET A 208 16.19 8.13 -17.92
N GLU A 209 17.47 8.04 -18.25
CA GLU A 209 18.31 9.18 -18.58
C GLU A 209 18.70 9.11 -20.06
N THR A 210 18.73 10.28 -20.71
CA THR A 210 19.15 10.39 -22.11
C THR A 210 20.60 10.87 -22.16
N ILE A 211 21.47 10.09 -22.77
CA ILE A 211 22.86 10.44 -23.00
C ILE A 211 23.13 10.68 -24.49
N LEU A 212 24.10 11.55 -24.76
CA LEU A 212 24.61 11.82 -26.10
C LEU A 212 25.99 11.17 -26.21
N ASP A 213 26.08 10.07 -26.96
CA ASP A 213 27.31 9.29 -27.09
C ASP A 213 27.99 9.55 -28.44
N PHE A 214 29.27 9.92 -28.39
CA PHE A 214 30.11 10.20 -29.55
C PHE A 214 31.12 9.06 -29.83
N SER A 215 31.05 7.92 -29.11
CA SER A 215 32.06 6.86 -29.21
C SER A 215 32.11 6.15 -30.56
N GLY A 216 30.99 6.06 -31.27
CA GLY A 216 30.88 5.41 -32.59
C GLY A 216 31.23 6.32 -33.78
N ILE A 217 31.71 7.54 -33.52
CA ILE A 217 31.97 8.53 -34.55
C ILE A 217 33.48 8.61 -34.79
N GLY A 218 33.94 8.04 -35.90
CA GLY A 218 35.29 8.26 -36.38
C GLY A 218 35.45 9.72 -36.81
N VAL A 219 36.18 10.52 -36.03
CA VAL A 219 36.52 11.89 -36.42
C VAL A 219 37.50 11.80 -37.59
N LYS A 220 37.02 11.98 -38.82
CA LYS A 220 37.89 12.18 -39.98
C LYS A 220 38.48 13.59 -39.88
N GLU A 221 39.76 13.75 -40.23
CA GLU A 221 40.51 15.02 -40.11
C GLU A 221 39.83 16.24 -40.77
N ASN A 222 38.91 16.00 -41.72
CA ASN A 222 38.20 17.04 -42.47
C ASN A 222 36.78 17.35 -41.97
N MET A 223 36.29 16.72 -40.88
CA MET A 223 34.94 16.99 -40.35
C MET A 223 34.97 18.07 -39.27
N ARG A 224 34.18 19.13 -39.43
CA ARG A 224 33.97 20.11 -38.37
C ARG A 224 33.26 19.43 -37.21
N ILE A 225 33.76 19.63 -35.98
CA ILE A 225 33.18 19.09 -34.73
C ILE A 225 31.72 19.54 -34.51
N ALA A 226 31.24 20.56 -35.24
CA ALA A 226 29.85 21.02 -35.26
C ALA A 226 28.88 20.11 -36.01
N ASP A 227 29.34 19.39 -37.03
CA ASP A 227 28.47 18.61 -37.91
C ASP A 227 28.30 17.17 -37.41
N VAL A 228 29.00 16.82 -36.32
CA VAL A 228 29.00 15.50 -35.72
C VAL A 228 27.73 15.30 -34.88
N LYS A 229 26.80 14.48 -35.41
CA LYS A 229 25.57 14.10 -34.69
C LYS A 229 25.84 12.98 -33.69
N PRO A 230 25.53 13.17 -32.38
CA PRO A 230 25.69 12.11 -31.39
C PRO A 230 24.71 10.96 -31.62
N VAL A 231 25.08 9.77 -31.15
CA VAL A 231 24.14 8.67 -30.94
C VAL A 231 23.38 8.94 -29.65
N VAL A 232 22.08 9.24 -29.76
CA VAL A 232 21.20 9.42 -28.60
C VAL A 232 20.91 8.05 -28.00
N LYS A 233 21.33 7.80 -26.76
CA LYS A 233 21.03 6.56 -26.03
C LYS A 233 20.17 6.89 -24.81
N GLN A 234 19.10 6.13 -24.63
CA GLN A 234 18.30 6.19 -23.41
C GLN A 234 18.70 5.02 -22.51
N ILE A 235 19.17 5.33 -21.30
CA ILE A 235 19.65 4.35 -20.34
C ILE A 235 18.74 4.38 -19.12
N ASN A 236 18.23 3.21 -18.74
CA ASN A 236 17.49 3.04 -17.51
C ASN A 236 18.47 2.95 -16.33
N VAL A 237 18.86 4.10 -15.77
CA VAL A 237 19.73 4.16 -14.58
C VAL A 237 19.02 3.56 -13.37
N GLY A 238 17.71 3.80 -13.25
CA GLY A 238 16.89 3.37 -12.12
C GLY A 238 17.12 4.21 -10.86
N LYS A 239 16.20 4.08 -9.91
CA LYS A 239 16.24 4.75 -8.59
C LYS A 239 15.79 3.76 -7.51
N CYS A 240 16.46 3.75 -6.36
CA CYS A 240 15.96 2.99 -5.21
C CYS A 240 14.85 3.77 -4.51
N VAL A 241 13.72 3.10 -4.32
CA VAL A 241 12.53 3.66 -3.65
C VAL A 241 12.03 2.65 -2.62
N GLY A 242 11.48 3.17 -1.54
CA GLY A 242 10.97 2.35 -0.47
C GLY A 242 11.36 2.85 0.90
N THR A 243 10.79 2.21 1.89
CA THR A 243 11.12 2.39 3.30
C THR A 243 11.70 1.09 3.84
N CYS A 244 12.59 1.20 4.82
CA CYS A 244 13.18 0.05 5.46
C CYS A 244 12.75 0.05 6.92
N SER A 245 12.32 -1.12 7.39
CA SER A 245 11.98 -1.32 8.79
C SER A 245 13.28 -1.58 9.56
N GLY A 246 13.93 -0.51 10.00
CA GLY A 246 15.03 -0.62 10.95
C GLY A 246 14.47 -0.71 12.37
N ASN A 247 14.84 -1.76 13.11
CA ASN A 247 14.74 -1.69 14.57
C ASN A 247 15.75 -0.62 15.01
N ALA A 248 15.28 0.45 15.66
CA ALA A 248 16.19 1.44 16.20
C ALA A 248 17.12 0.76 17.20
N THR A 249 18.41 0.63 16.85
CA THR A 249 19.41 0.23 17.83
C THR A 249 19.65 1.42 18.73
N GLU A 250 19.18 1.32 19.97
CA GLU A 250 19.45 2.30 21.01
C GLU A 250 20.93 2.17 21.42
N THR A 251 21.76 3.11 20.97
CA THR A 251 23.10 3.27 21.53
C THR A 251 22.96 4.11 22.78
N CYS A 252 22.95 3.47 23.94
CA CYS A 252 22.79 4.17 25.21
C CYS A 252 24.03 5.05 25.51
N LEU A 253 23.83 6.37 25.51
CA LEU A 253 24.87 7.35 25.84
C LEU A 253 24.99 7.54 27.35
N LEU A 254 23.88 7.51 28.07
CA LEU A 254 23.84 7.72 29.51
C LEU A 254 22.99 6.64 30.17
N ARG A 255 23.62 5.84 31.04
CA ARG A 255 22.95 4.83 31.88
C ARG A 255 22.64 5.41 33.25
N ASP A 256 21.57 4.90 33.85
CA ASP A 256 21.21 5.21 35.23
C ASP A 256 22.32 4.70 36.18
N ARG A 257 22.70 5.52 37.15
CA ARG A 257 23.79 5.23 38.10
C ARG A 257 23.44 4.08 39.04
N VAL A 258 22.14 3.87 39.31
CA VAL A 258 21.65 2.81 40.20
C VAL A 258 21.30 1.55 39.42
N ASN A 259 20.82 1.70 38.18
CA ASN A 259 20.49 0.57 37.32
C ASN A 259 21.23 0.65 35.96
N PRO A 260 22.34 -0.09 35.78
CA PRO A 260 23.15 -0.02 34.56
C PRO A 260 22.44 -0.59 33.30
N VAL A 261 21.27 -1.22 33.45
CA VAL A 261 20.45 -1.69 32.32
C VAL A 261 19.51 -0.59 31.82
N LYS A 262 19.19 0.41 32.65
CA LYS A 262 18.27 1.49 32.31
C LYS A 262 19.02 2.62 31.59
N CYS A 263 18.66 2.88 30.34
CA CYS A 263 19.17 4.03 29.62
C CYS A 263 18.37 5.29 29.96
N LEU A 264 19.06 6.36 30.36
CA LEU A 264 18.47 7.67 30.60
C LEU A 264 18.53 8.57 29.34
N ALA A 265 19.51 8.35 28.47
CA ALA A 265 19.61 9.01 27.18
C ALA A 265 20.31 8.10 26.16
N GLY A 266 19.65 7.83 25.03
CA GLY A 266 20.16 6.98 23.96
C GLY A 266 20.12 7.69 22.60
N LEU A 267 21.11 7.41 21.76
CA LEU A 267 21.03 7.71 20.33
C LEU A 267 20.26 6.57 19.65
N TYR A 268 19.16 6.92 19.02
CA TYR A 268 18.43 6.02 18.14
C TYR A 268 19.07 6.09 16.76
N SER A 269 19.95 5.16 16.41
CA SER A 269 20.40 5.01 15.02
C SER A 269 19.36 4.16 14.27
N GLY A 270 18.21 4.76 13.97
CA GLY A 270 17.05 4.09 13.39
C GLY A 270 16.94 4.16 11.87
N ASN A 271 17.94 4.64 11.16
CA ASN A 271 17.77 4.98 9.75
C ASN A 271 18.36 3.92 8.83
N GLN A 272 17.77 2.72 8.85
CA GLN A 272 17.92 1.86 7.68
C GLN A 272 17.26 2.57 6.50
N SER A 273 18.01 2.78 5.43
CA SER A 273 17.52 3.48 4.24
C SER A 273 17.60 2.57 3.03
N CYS A 274 16.68 2.78 2.08
CA CYS A 274 16.66 2.00 0.85
C CYS A 274 17.74 2.52 -0.09
N THR A 275 18.88 1.83 -0.16
CA THR A 275 20.05 2.26 -0.92
C THR A 275 20.40 1.33 -2.07
N PRO A 276 21.07 1.83 -3.12
CA PRO A 276 21.60 0.98 -4.19
C PRO A 276 22.68 0.02 -3.66
N ALA A 277 22.55 -1.27 -3.98
CA ALA A 277 23.45 -2.33 -3.52
C ALA A 277 24.35 -2.89 -4.62
N LYS A 278 23.87 -2.90 -5.87
CA LYS A 278 24.64 -3.36 -7.04
C LYS A 278 24.46 -2.42 -8.21
N PHE A 279 25.50 -2.35 -9.04
CA PHE A 279 25.60 -1.41 -10.14
C PHE A 279 26.15 -2.08 -11.40
N LYS A 280 25.87 -1.44 -12.54
CA LYS A 280 26.47 -1.72 -13.85
C LYS A 280 26.89 -0.40 -14.46
N VAL A 281 28.14 -0.28 -14.87
CA VAL A 281 28.69 0.96 -15.43
C VAL A 281 28.61 0.92 -16.95
N TYR A 282 28.14 2.01 -17.55
CA TYR A 282 28.19 2.24 -18.99
C TYR A 282 29.17 3.36 -19.28
N GLU A 283 30.04 3.12 -20.25
CA GLU A 283 31.02 4.11 -20.70
C GLU A 283 30.52 4.76 -21.99
N TYR A 284 30.70 6.08 -22.10
CA TYR A 284 30.41 6.84 -23.30
C TYR A 284 31.43 7.95 -23.50
N ARG A 285 31.48 8.52 -24.71
CA ARG A 285 32.37 9.64 -25.01
C ARG A 285 31.55 10.91 -25.22
N THR A 286 32.04 11.99 -24.64
CA THR A 286 31.53 13.34 -24.89
C THR A 286 31.99 13.85 -26.25
N ARG A 287 31.39 14.97 -26.69
CA ARG A 287 31.77 15.65 -27.94
C ARG A 287 33.27 16.00 -28.04
N ARG A 288 33.94 16.21 -26.90
CA ARG A 288 35.40 16.53 -26.85
C ARG A 288 36.28 15.27 -26.76
N GLY A 289 35.73 14.08 -26.96
CA GLY A 289 36.46 12.82 -26.85
C GLY A 289 36.72 12.34 -25.43
N MET A 290 36.37 13.13 -24.40
CA MET A 290 36.53 12.70 -23.00
C MET A 290 35.60 11.52 -22.71
N LYS A 291 36.17 10.48 -22.09
CA LYS A 291 35.45 9.32 -21.57
C LYS A 291 34.65 9.72 -20.33
N ARG A 292 33.38 9.32 -20.27
CA ARG A 292 32.46 9.51 -19.16
C ARG A 292 31.75 8.20 -18.84
N GLU A 293 31.25 8.10 -17.63
CA GLU A 293 30.58 6.92 -17.12
C GLU A 293 29.19 7.30 -16.61
N ILE A 294 28.24 6.39 -16.80
CA ILE A 294 26.89 6.48 -16.24
C ILE A 294 26.57 5.17 -15.53
N ILE A 295 26.05 5.28 -14.32
CA ILE A 295 25.84 4.16 -13.41
C ILE A 295 24.39 3.71 -13.48
N GLN A 296 24.18 2.47 -13.88
CA GLN A 296 22.88 1.79 -13.75
C GLN A 296 22.84 1.04 -12.43
N ILE A 297 21.87 1.36 -11.59
CA ILE A 297 21.54 0.56 -10.41
C ILE A 297 20.93 -0.76 -10.90
N THR A 298 21.34 -1.90 -10.36
CA THR A 298 20.77 -3.21 -10.70
C THR A 298 19.99 -3.81 -9.54
N GLN A 299 20.41 -3.54 -8.29
CA GLN A 299 19.73 -4.03 -7.08
C GLN A 299 19.73 -2.96 -5.99
N CYS A 300 18.66 -2.93 -5.19
CA CYS A 300 18.52 -2.08 -4.01
C CYS A 300 18.40 -2.97 -2.77
N ALA A 301 18.88 -2.50 -1.64
CA ALA A 301 18.76 -3.19 -0.36
C ALA A 301 18.54 -2.17 0.77
N CYS A 302 17.99 -2.67 1.87
CA CYS A 302 17.98 -1.94 3.13
C CYS A 302 19.34 -2.09 3.79
N ILE A 303 19.99 -0.96 4.07
CA ILE A 303 21.26 -0.87 4.78
C ILE A 303 21.05 0.05 5.98
#